data_AF-A0A444ZYD0-F1
#
_entry.id   AF-A0A444ZYD0-F1
#
_cell.length_a   1.000
_cell.length_b   1.000
_cell.length_c   1.000
_cell.angle_alpha   90.00
_cell.angle_beta   90.00
_cell.angle_gamma   90.00
#
_symmetry.space_group_name_H-M   'P 1'
#
loop_
_entity.id
_entity.type
_entity.pdbx_description
1 polymer ?
#
loop_
_entity_poly.entity_id
_entity_poly.type
_entity_poly.pdbx_seq_one_letter_code
_entity_poly.pdbx_strand_id
1 'polypeptide(L)'
;MVFEDFEPIFAEPKVDFSAHRSCPLSSFLLHAYAPDTSHIVIHVTDFHSHTWEARFSVPLLEDIRDIIGIGGSWSEFVDYFVASLKSEDLKLVLEANSSSDGISNAKLVAQKSKGMPLITIPLTKLVDSTANEAISNISSRLFKAYKNIKRSLVEEQERTSRLTNIVEAEKERNETLHQQLEHRHKFQKISDLEKVGVSTNGPQNSPEENSKTCEV
;
A
#
# COMPACT_ATOMS: atom_id res chain seq x y z
N MET A 1 6.21 -18.13 -14.91
CA MET A 1 4.97 -18.95 -14.89
C MET A 1 3.85 -18.17 -14.20
N VAL A 2 2.56 -18.47 -14.43
CA VAL A 2 1.44 -17.56 -14.11
C VAL A 2 1.35 -17.18 -12.62
N PHE A 3 1.58 -18.13 -11.71
CA PHE A 3 1.50 -17.90 -10.26
C PHE A 3 2.85 -18.02 -9.52
N GLU A 4 3.97 -17.88 -10.24
CA GLU A 4 5.32 -18.09 -9.68
C GLU A 4 5.63 -17.15 -8.50
N ASP A 5 5.16 -15.91 -8.58
CA ASP A 5 5.33 -14.88 -7.55
C ASP A 5 4.02 -14.52 -6.85
N PHE A 6 3.05 -15.44 -6.81
CA PHE A 6 1.75 -15.17 -6.19
C PHE A 6 1.88 -14.99 -4.68
N GLU A 7 1.61 -13.77 -4.20
CA GLU A 7 1.56 -13.48 -2.78
C GLU A 7 0.24 -13.99 -2.17
N PRO A 8 0.29 -14.77 -1.07
CA PRO A 8 -0.92 -15.22 -0.39
C PRO A 8 -1.82 -14.05 0.04
N ILE A 9 -3.11 -14.20 -0.21
CA ILE A 9 -4.11 -13.19 0.11
C ILE A 9 -4.84 -13.61 1.37
N PHE A 10 -4.93 -12.71 2.35
CA PHE A 10 -5.81 -12.83 3.51
C PHE A 10 -6.85 -11.73 3.45
N ALA A 11 -8.13 -12.09 3.59
CA ALA A 11 -9.23 -11.14 3.57
C ALA A 11 -10.36 -11.59 4.51
N GLU A 12 -11.13 -10.63 5.03
CA GLU A 12 -12.34 -10.90 5.80
C GLU A 12 -13.57 -10.59 4.93
N PRO A 13 -14.24 -11.61 4.34
CA PRO A 13 -15.43 -11.40 3.55
C PRO A 13 -16.62 -10.94 4.40
N LYS A 14 -17.44 -10.04 3.85
CA LYS A 14 -18.75 -9.69 4.41
C LYS A 14 -19.71 -10.86 4.25
N VAL A 15 -20.31 -11.34 5.33
CA VAL A 15 -21.18 -12.50 5.28
C VAL A 15 -22.62 -12.07 4.96
N ASP A 16 -23.14 -12.54 3.84
CA ASP A 16 -24.54 -12.42 3.46
C ASP A 16 -25.22 -13.79 3.64
N PHE A 17 -26.16 -13.88 4.58
CA PHE A 17 -26.90 -15.11 4.88
C PHE A 17 -28.38 -14.93 4.52
N SER A 18 -28.95 -15.86 3.75
CA SER A 18 -30.29 -15.71 3.18
C SER A 18 -31.44 -16.00 4.16
N ALA A 19 -31.18 -16.58 5.34
CA ALA A 19 -32.18 -16.90 6.34
C ALA A 19 -32.13 -15.99 7.59
N HIS A 20 -33.27 -15.76 8.24
CA HIS A 20 -33.30 -15.04 9.51
C HIS A 20 -32.62 -15.88 10.61
N ARG A 21 -31.53 -15.38 11.18
CA ARG A 21 -30.84 -16.01 12.31
C ARG A 21 -30.94 -15.18 13.58
N SER A 22 -31.00 -15.90 14.70
CA SER A 22 -31.04 -15.39 16.06
C SER A 22 -29.64 -15.21 16.68
N CYS A 23 -28.57 -15.68 16.01
CA CYS A 23 -27.19 -15.61 16.50
C CYS A 23 -26.26 -14.91 15.48
N PRO A 24 -25.33 -14.04 15.93
CA PRO A 24 -24.37 -13.41 15.04
C PRO A 24 -23.49 -14.47 14.37
N LEU A 25 -23.25 -14.29 13.06
CA LEU A 25 -22.29 -15.12 12.32
C LEU A 25 -20.87 -14.83 12.84
N SER A 26 -20.10 -15.88 13.07
CA SER A 26 -18.66 -15.76 13.27
C SER A 26 -18.04 -15.06 12.06
N SER A 27 -17.02 -14.23 12.29
CA SER A 27 -16.18 -13.72 11.21
C SER A 27 -15.57 -14.89 10.44
N PHE A 28 -15.58 -14.79 9.11
CA PHE A 28 -14.91 -15.75 8.25
C PHE A 28 -13.58 -15.16 7.80
N LEU A 29 -12.57 -16.01 7.67
CA LEU A 29 -11.30 -15.66 7.04
C LEU A 29 -11.21 -16.33 5.68
N LEU A 30 -10.92 -15.54 4.66
CA LEU A 30 -10.49 -16.00 3.35
C LEU A 30 -8.97 -16.07 3.29
N HIS A 31 -8.45 -17.16 2.74
CA HIS A 31 -7.05 -17.34 2.41
C HIS A 31 -6.93 -17.90 0.98
N ALA A 32 -6.35 -17.11 0.07
CA ALA A 32 -6.04 -17.56 -1.28
C ALA A 32 -4.52 -17.72 -1.45
N TYR A 33 -4.10 -18.84 -2.04
CA TYR A 33 -2.68 -19.14 -2.27
C TYR A 33 -2.51 -20.00 -3.52
N ALA A 34 -1.34 -19.90 -4.13
CA ALA A 34 -0.92 -20.78 -5.21
C ALA A 34 -0.10 -21.96 -4.64
N PRO A 35 -0.60 -23.21 -4.67
CA PRO A 35 0.21 -24.38 -4.30
C PRO A 35 1.29 -24.69 -5.34
N ASP A 36 1.06 -24.29 -6.59
CA ASP A 36 1.98 -24.45 -7.72
C ASP A 36 1.75 -23.31 -8.73
N THR A 37 2.49 -23.32 -9.83
CA THR A 37 2.48 -22.23 -10.81
C THR A 37 1.26 -22.17 -11.72
N SER A 38 0.36 -23.15 -11.62
CA SER A 38 -0.81 -23.37 -12.50
C SER A 38 -2.15 -23.45 -11.76
N HIS A 39 -2.12 -23.48 -10.43
CA HIS A 39 -3.31 -23.55 -9.60
C HIS A 39 -3.36 -22.43 -8.57
N ILE A 40 -4.59 -22.02 -8.25
CA ILE A 40 -4.90 -21.21 -7.08
C ILE A 40 -5.95 -21.93 -6.25
N VAL A 41 -5.74 -21.93 -4.94
CA VAL A 41 -6.65 -22.50 -3.96
C VAL A 41 -7.13 -21.39 -3.05
N ILE A 42 -8.43 -21.34 -2.83
CA ILE A 42 -9.10 -20.41 -1.94
C ILE A 42 -9.75 -21.23 -0.84
N HIS A 43 -9.38 -20.94 0.40
CA HIS A 43 -10.03 -21.46 1.58
C HIS A 43 -10.81 -20.37 2.29
N VAL A 44 -11.98 -20.72 2.80
CA VAL A 44 -12.81 -19.82 3.62
C VAL A 44 -13.23 -20.56 4.86
N THR A 45 -12.92 -20.04 6.05
CA THR A 45 -13.19 -20.74 7.31
C THR A 45 -13.64 -19.82 8.44
N ASP A 46 -14.53 -20.32 9.30
CA ASP A 46 -14.87 -19.74 10.61
C ASP A 46 -13.97 -20.28 11.75
N PHE A 47 -12.95 -21.08 11.41
CA PHE A 47 -12.07 -21.81 12.33
C PHE A 47 -12.80 -22.78 13.28
N HIS A 48 -14.05 -23.12 12.98
CA HIS A 48 -14.88 -23.91 13.86
C HIS A 48 -15.61 -25.02 13.09
N SER A 49 -16.71 -24.66 12.42
CA SER A 49 -17.68 -25.61 11.89
C SER A 49 -17.87 -25.53 10.38
N HIS A 50 -17.37 -24.45 9.78
CA HIS A 50 -17.54 -24.16 8.37
C HIS A 50 -16.19 -23.86 7.75
N THR A 51 -15.67 -24.84 7.00
CA THR A 51 -14.51 -24.65 6.15
C THR A 51 -14.87 -25.03 4.73
N TRP A 52 -14.48 -24.19 3.78
CA TRP A 52 -14.86 -24.31 2.39
C TRP A 52 -13.62 -24.13 1.49
N GLU A 53 -13.64 -24.77 0.32
CA GLU A 53 -12.58 -24.70 -0.68
C GLU A 53 -13.13 -24.36 -2.06
N ALA A 54 -12.41 -23.53 -2.80
CA ALA A 54 -12.43 -23.50 -4.25
C ALA A 54 -11.01 -23.69 -4.78
N ARG A 55 -10.88 -24.45 -5.86
CA ARG A 55 -9.62 -24.70 -6.54
C ARG A 55 -9.78 -24.38 -8.02
N PHE A 56 -8.88 -23.57 -8.54
CA PHE A 56 -8.88 -23.18 -9.94
C PHE A 56 -7.56 -23.51 -10.60
N SER A 57 -7.62 -24.13 -11.78
CA SER A 57 -6.50 -24.22 -12.71
C SER A 57 -6.50 -23.00 -13.64
N VAL A 58 -5.39 -22.74 -14.33
CA VAL A 58 -5.31 -21.67 -15.35
C VAL A 58 -6.44 -21.78 -16.39
N PRO A 59 -6.75 -22.95 -17.00
CA PRO A 59 -7.86 -23.06 -17.95
C PRO A 59 -9.22 -22.72 -17.33
N LEU A 60 -9.48 -23.13 -16.09
CA LEU A 60 -10.75 -22.80 -15.43
C LEU A 60 -10.87 -21.29 -15.15
N LEU A 61 -9.75 -20.62 -14.88
CA LEU A 61 -9.71 -19.18 -14.74
C LEU A 61 -9.90 -18.46 -16.09
N GLU A 62 -9.42 -19.04 -17.19
CA GLU A 62 -9.72 -18.56 -18.55
C GLU A 62 -11.22 -18.67 -18.86
N ASP A 63 -11.85 -19.79 -18.52
CA ASP A 63 -13.31 -19.94 -18.65
C ASP A 63 -14.06 -18.88 -17.82
N ILE A 64 -13.62 -18.62 -16.59
CA ILE A 64 -14.21 -17.57 -15.74
C ILE A 64 -14.05 -16.20 -16.39
N ARG A 65 -12.87 -15.90 -16.93
CA ARG A 65 -12.59 -14.64 -17.63
C ARG A 65 -13.55 -14.43 -18.79
N ASP A 66 -13.78 -15.46 -19.58
CA ASP A 66 -14.69 -15.42 -20.74
C ASP A 66 -16.14 -15.23 -20.28
N ILE A 67 -16.55 -15.91 -19.20
CA ILE A 67 -17.90 -15.77 -18.61
C ILE A 67 -18.16 -14.34 -18.10
N ILE A 68 -17.21 -13.73 -17.40
CA ILE A 68 -17.38 -12.37 -16.86
C ILE A 68 -17.19 -11.29 -17.94
N GLY A 69 -16.60 -11.64 -19.09
CA GLY A 69 -16.41 -10.75 -20.23
C GLY A 69 -15.29 -9.71 -20.03
N ILE A 70 -14.25 -10.03 -19.24
CA ILE A 70 -13.09 -9.14 -19.09
C ILE A 70 -12.11 -9.34 -20.26
N GLY A 71 -12.12 -8.37 -21.17
CA GLY A 71 -11.14 -8.26 -22.26
C GLY A 71 -9.74 -7.88 -21.76
N GLY A 72 -8.78 -7.85 -22.70
CA GLY A 72 -7.39 -7.47 -22.41
C GLY A 72 -6.43 -8.65 -22.41
N SER A 73 -5.31 -8.48 -21.71
CA SER A 73 -4.29 -9.50 -21.50
C SER A 73 -4.65 -10.43 -20.34
N TRP A 74 -3.99 -11.59 -20.30
CA TRP A 74 -4.15 -12.53 -19.18
C TRP A 74 -3.72 -11.93 -17.84
N SER A 75 -2.61 -11.17 -17.82
CA SER A 75 -2.13 -10.51 -16.61
C SER A 75 -3.14 -9.49 -16.06
N GLU A 76 -3.79 -8.71 -16.92
CA GLU A 76 -4.83 -7.76 -16.49
C GLU A 76 -6.02 -8.48 -15.83
N PHE A 77 -6.39 -9.67 -16.34
CA PHE A 77 -7.42 -10.48 -15.70
C PHE A 77 -6.95 -11.06 -14.36
N VAL A 78 -5.72 -11.55 -14.24
CA VAL A 78 -5.17 -12.03 -12.96
C VAL A 78 -5.12 -10.90 -11.94
N ASP A 79 -4.67 -9.70 -12.33
CA ASP A 79 -4.68 -8.52 -11.48
C ASP A 79 -6.10 -8.14 -11.05
N TYR A 80 -7.06 -8.24 -11.98
CA TYR A 80 -8.48 -8.03 -11.68
C TYR A 80 -9.00 -9.03 -10.65
N PHE A 81 -8.69 -10.32 -10.83
CA PHE A 81 -9.09 -11.40 -9.94
C PHE A 81 -8.51 -11.20 -8.53
N VAL A 82 -7.21 -10.92 -8.43
CA VAL A 82 -6.51 -10.63 -7.16
C VAL A 82 -7.11 -9.40 -6.47
N ALA A 83 -7.31 -8.31 -7.22
CA ALA A 83 -7.91 -7.09 -6.67
C ALA A 83 -9.36 -7.31 -6.20
N SER A 84 -10.11 -8.19 -6.88
CA SER A 84 -11.47 -8.55 -6.47
C SER A 84 -11.48 -9.34 -5.16
N LEU A 85 -10.52 -10.23 -4.94
CA LEU A 85 -10.39 -10.96 -3.67
C LEU A 85 -9.91 -10.07 -2.51
N LYS A 86 -9.15 -9.00 -2.80
CA LYS A 86 -8.69 -8.01 -1.82
C LYS A 86 -9.70 -6.87 -1.58
N SER A 87 -10.80 -6.86 -2.32
CA SER A 87 -11.79 -5.79 -2.27
C SER A 87 -12.58 -5.81 -0.97
N GLU A 88 -12.91 -4.62 -0.45
CA GLU A 88 -13.81 -4.47 0.70
C GLU A 88 -15.25 -4.93 0.39
N ASP A 89 -15.60 -5.06 -0.89
CA ASP A 89 -16.89 -5.56 -1.35
C ASP A 89 -16.95 -7.09 -1.46
N LEU A 90 -15.87 -7.80 -1.09
CA LEU A 90 -15.86 -9.25 -1.06
C LEU A 90 -16.95 -9.77 -0.12
N LYS A 91 -17.82 -10.63 -0.65
CA LYS A 91 -18.94 -11.21 0.07
C LYS A 91 -18.87 -12.72 0.09
N LEU A 92 -19.20 -13.31 1.23
CA LEU A 92 -19.47 -14.72 1.40
C LEU A 92 -20.97 -14.90 1.49
N VAL A 93 -21.57 -15.48 0.45
CA VAL A 93 -22.99 -15.81 0.43
C VAL A 93 -23.18 -17.24 0.89
N LEU A 94 -23.93 -17.41 1.95
CA LEU A 94 -24.20 -18.71 2.58
C LEU A 94 -25.69 -19.04 2.46
N GLU A 95 -25.98 -20.24 1.95
CA GLU A 95 -27.34 -20.69 1.67
C GLU A 95 -27.67 -21.92 2.53
N ALA A 96 -28.76 -21.81 3.29
CA ALA A 96 -29.30 -22.90 4.11
C ALA A 96 -30.02 -23.94 3.24
N ASN A 97 -29.97 -25.21 3.65
CA ASN A 97 -30.80 -26.22 3.02
C ASN A 97 -32.25 -26.10 3.51
N SER A 98 -33.22 -26.21 2.62
CA SER A 98 -34.66 -26.20 2.94
C SER A 98 -35.09 -27.28 3.93
N SER A 99 -34.28 -28.32 4.17
CA SER A 99 -34.59 -29.43 5.08
C SER A 99 -33.79 -29.47 6.39
N SER A 100 -32.85 -28.55 6.62
CA SER A 100 -32.06 -28.50 7.86
C SER A 100 -31.53 -27.10 8.14
N ASP A 101 -31.37 -26.75 9.42
CA ASP A 101 -30.75 -25.50 9.87
C ASP A 101 -29.25 -25.36 9.51
N GLY A 102 -28.70 -26.34 8.78
CA GLY A 102 -27.32 -26.40 8.32
C GLY A 102 -27.07 -25.64 7.01
N ILE A 103 -25.92 -24.96 6.95
CA ILE A 103 -25.40 -24.31 5.75
C ILE A 103 -24.94 -25.40 4.77
N SER A 104 -25.55 -25.42 3.59
CA SER A 104 -25.34 -26.46 2.58
C SER A 104 -24.52 -25.99 1.40
N ASN A 105 -24.72 -24.74 0.98
CA ASN A 105 -23.98 -24.14 -0.12
C ASN A 105 -23.34 -22.84 0.33
N ALA A 106 -22.18 -22.56 -0.26
CA ALA A 106 -21.48 -21.30 -0.08
C ALA A 106 -20.90 -20.85 -1.42
N LYS A 107 -20.87 -19.54 -1.64
CA LYS A 107 -20.19 -18.94 -2.78
C LYS A 107 -19.57 -17.62 -2.38
N LEU A 108 -18.41 -17.30 -2.95
CA LEU A 108 -17.85 -15.96 -2.88
C LEU A 108 -18.38 -15.13 -4.02
N VAL A 109 -18.70 -13.89 -3.70
CA VAL A 109 -19.08 -12.87 -4.66
C VAL A 109 -18.07 -11.75 -4.52
N ALA A 110 -17.30 -11.51 -5.58
CA ALA A 110 -16.20 -10.58 -5.57
C ALA A 110 -16.28 -9.63 -6.77
N GLN A 111 -15.88 -8.38 -6.57
CA GLN A 111 -15.70 -7.41 -7.63
C GLN A 111 -14.55 -6.48 -7.25
N LYS A 112 -13.76 -6.04 -8.23
CA LYS A 112 -12.63 -5.14 -7.98
C LYS A 112 -13.09 -3.79 -7.41
N SER A 113 -14.23 -3.29 -7.89
CA SER A 113 -14.86 -2.06 -7.41
C SER A 113 -16.32 -2.00 -7.89
N LYS A 114 -17.12 -1.14 -7.26
CA LYS A 114 -18.52 -0.93 -7.66
C LYS A 114 -18.65 -0.58 -9.15
N GLY A 115 -19.54 -1.30 -9.84
CA GLY A 115 -19.79 -1.13 -11.28
C GLY A 115 -18.90 -1.96 -12.21
N MET A 116 -17.95 -2.73 -11.66
CA MET A 116 -17.13 -3.67 -12.43
C MET A 116 -17.76 -5.06 -12.49
N PRO A 117 -17.36 -5.93 -13.45
CA PRO A 117 -17.91 -7.28 -13.59
C PRO A 117 -17.79 -8.14 -12.32
N LEU A 118 -18.88 -8.80 -11.95
CA LEU A 118 -18.93 -9.63 -10.74
C LEU A 118 -18.32 -11.02 -11.01
N ILE A 119 -17.44 -11.48 -10.12
CA ILE A 119 -16.94 -12.85 -10.09
C ILE A 119 -17.75 -13.62 -9.04
N THR A 120 -18.36 -14.72 -9.45
CA THR A 120 -19.00 -15.67 -8.52
C THR A 120 -18.20 -16.95 -8.48
N ILE A 121 -17.72 -17.31 -7.28
CA ILE A 121 -16.89 -18.48 -7.03
C ILE A 121 -17.70 -19.46 -6.17
N PRO A 122 -18.19 -20.57 -6.73
CA PRO A 122 -18.82 -21.61 -5.93
C PRO A 122 -17.78 -22.25 -5.00
N LEU A 123 -18.18 -22.54 -3.77
CA LEU A 123 -17.32 -23.16 -2.78
C LEU A 123 -17.82 -24.57 -2.44
N THR A 124 -16.88 -25.50 -2.26
CA THR A 124 -17.16 -26.87 -1.82
C THR A 124 -16.92 -26.97 -0.31
N LYS A 125 -17.86 -27.56 0.43
CA LYS A 125 -17.69 -27.76 1.87
C LYS A 125 -16.62 -28.80 2.14
N LEU A 126 -15.66 -28.46 3.00
CA LEU A 126 -14.70 -29.42 3.52
C LEU A 126 -15.23 -30.05 4.80
N VAL A 127 -14.93 -31.34 4.99
CA VAL A 127 -15.33 -32.12 6.17
C VAL A 127 -14.12 -32.81 6.80
N ASP A 128 -14.23 -33.13 8.09
CA ASP A 128 -13.30 -33.95 8.87
C ASP A 128 -11.82 -33.54 8.71
N SER A 129 -10.95 -34.48 8.32
CA SER A 129 -9.51 -34.28 8.21
C SER A 129 -9.14 -33.20 7.19
N THR A 130 -9.89 -33.09 6.08
CA THR A 130 -9.60 -32.10 5.03
C THR A 130 -9.88 -30.68 5.52
N ALA A 131 -10.94 -30.50 6.31
CA ALA A 131 -11.21 -29.21 6.96
C ALA A 131 -10.11 -28.85 7.96
N ASN A 132 -9.67 -29.82 8.78
CA ASN A 132 -8.59 -29.60 9.75
C ASN A 132 -7.25 -29.28 9.07
N GLU A 133 -6.92 -29.93 7.96
CA GLU A 133 -5.72 -29.64 7.19
C GLU A 133 -5.76 -28.22 6.59
N ALA A 134 -6.89 -27.81 6.01
CA ALA A 134 -7.09 -26.46 5.50
C ALA A 134 -6.91 -25.42 6.63
N ILE A 135 -7.56 -25.62 7.77
CA ILE A 135 -7.41 -24.75 8.96
C ILE A 135 -5.94 -24.69 9.42
N SER A 136 -5.26 -25.83 9.50
CA SER A 136 -3.85 -25.90 9.88
C SER A 136 -2.95 -25.11 8.91
N ASN A 137 -3.17 -25.27 7.61
CA ASN A 137 -2.42 -24.55 6.57
C ASN A 137 -2.65 -23.03 6.66
N ILE A 138 -3.91 -22.60 6.77
CA ILE A 138 -4.26 -21.18 6.93
C ILE A 138 -3.59 -20.63 8.19
N SER A 139 -3.68 -21.34 9.32
CA SER A 139 -3.10 -20.90 10.60
C SER A 139 -1.59 -20.72 10.49
N SER A 140 -0.89 -21.69 9.89
CA SER A 140 0.56 -21.64 9.69
C SER A 140 0.97 -20.47 8.78
N ARG A 141 0.24 -20.25 7.69
CA ARG A 141 0.52 -19.16 6.74
C ARG A 141 0.22 -17.79 7.32
N LEU A 142 -0.88 -17.65 8.05
CA LEU A 142 -1.22 -16.41 8.76
C LEU A 142 -0.15 -16.05 9.78
N PHE A 143 0.31 -17.02 10.56
CA PHE A 143 1.39 -16.80 11.53
C PHE A 143 2.71 -16.37 10.86
N LYS A 144 3.07 -16.99 9.74
CA LYS A 144 4.24 -16.59 8.94
C LYS A 144 4.11 -15.18 8.38
N ALA A 145 2.95 -14.84 7.82
CA ALA A 145 2.65 -13.51 7.31
C ALA A 145 2.75 -12.45 8.41
N TYR A 146 2.14 -12.71 9.57
CA TYR A 146 2.23 -11.85 10.75
C TYR A 146 3.69 -11.63 11.20
N LYS A 147 4.50 -12.70 11.30
CA LYS A 147 5.91 -12.57 11.66
C LYS A 147 6.69 -11.71 10.67
N ASN A 148 6.42 -11.87 9.37
CA ASN A 148 7.07 -11.08 8.33
C ASN A 148 6.69 -9.60 8.45
N ILE A 149 5.39 -9.29 8.55
CA ILE A 149 4.89 -7.92 8.71
C ILE A 149 5.47 -7.28 9.97
N LYS A 150 5.48 -8.01 11.09
CA LYS A 150 6.06 -7.52 12.36
C LYS A 150 7.53 -7.16 12.21
N ARG A 151 8.33 -7.99 11.53
CA ARG A 151 9.74 -7.70 11.28
C ARG A 151 9.90 -6.46 10.39
N SER A 152 9.18 -6.40 9.27
CA SER A 152 9.23 -5.24 8.37
C SER A 152 8.82 -3.95 9.08
N LEU A 153 7.81 -3.99 9.95
CA LEU A 153 7.39 -2.83 10.74
C LEU A 153 8.49 -2.34 11.69
N VAL A 154 9.24 -3.25 12.34
CA VAL A 154 10.37 -2.88 13.20
C VAL A 154 11.47 -2.21 12.37
N GLU A 155 11.82 -2.78 11.21
CA GLU A 155 12.82 -2.20 10.31
C GLU A 155 12.42 -0.80 9.83
N GLU A 156 11.14 -0.60 9.47
CA GLU A 156 10.62 0.71 9.07
C GLU A 156 10.61 1.74 10.22
N GLN A 157 10.31 1.30 11.44
CA GLN A 157 10.39 2.16 12.62
C GLN A 157 11.83 2.62 12.91
N GLU A 158 12.80 1.73 12.74
CA GLU A 158 14.22 2.06 12.87
C GLU A 158 14.67 3.03 11.78
N ARG A 159 14.28 2.80 10.52
CA ARG A 159 14.56 3.71 9.40
C ARG A 159 13.98 5.10 9.68
N THR A 160 12.73 5.16 10.12
CA THR A 160 12.05 6.42 10.44
C THR A 160 12.80 7.19 11.53
N SER A 161 13.19 6.51 12.61
CA SER A 161 13.99 7.13 13.68
C SER A 161 15.31 7.73 13.18
N ARG A 162 16.01 7.01 12.29
CA ARG A 162 17.28 7.49 11.70
C ARG A 162 17.06 8.71 10.79
N LEU A 163 16.01 8.67 9.97
CA LEU A 163 15.63 9.78 9.09
C LEU A 163 15.28 11.04 9.89
N THR A 164 14.53 10.90 10.98
CA THR A 164 14.20 12.01 11.88
C THR A 164 15.47 12.67 12.43
N ASN A 165 16.43 11.89 12.94
CA ASN A 165 17.68 12.43 13.46
C ASN A 165 18.48 13.20 12.39
N ILE A 166 18.51 12.69 11.16
CA ILE A 166 19.19 13.37 10.03
C ILE A 166 18.48 14.68 9.69
N VAL A 167 17.14 14.67 9.63
CA VAL A 167 16.35 15.87 9.35
C VAL A 167 16.54 16.94 10.42
N GLU A 168 16.59 16.55 11.69
CA GLU A 168 16.88 17.48 12.79
C GLU A 168 18.29 18.07 12.70
N ALA A 169 19.30 17.24 12.43
CA ALA A 169 20.68 17.70 12.26
C ALA A 169 20.84 18.65 11.06
N GLU A 170 20.19 18.35 9.94
CA GLU A 170 20.20 19.24 8.77
C GLU A 170 19.44 20.55 9.04
N LYS A 171 18.34 20.49 9.81
CA LYS A 171 17.60 21.69 10.22
C LYS A 171 18.46 22.60 11.11
N GLU A 172 19.13 22.04 12.11
CA GLU A 172 20.06 22.78 12.98
C GLU A 172 21.22 23.39 12.18
N ARG A 173 21.80 22.62 11.25
CA ARG A 173 22.85 23.10 10.35
C ARG A 173 22.36 24.27 9.49
N ASN A 174 21.15 24.19 8.96
CA ASN A 174 20.56 25.24 8.14
C ASN A 174 20.24 26.50 8.95
N GLU A 175 19.70 26.35 10.17
CA GLU A 175 19.48 27.47 11.10
C GLU A 175 20.79 28.18 11.45
N THR A 176 21.85 27.40 11.71
CA THR A 176 23.19 27.95 11.98
C THR A 176 23.74 28.71 10.77
N LEU A 177 23.59 28.17 9.56
CA LEU A 177 24.00 28.84 8.33
C LEU A 177 23.25 30.16 8.11
N HIS A 178 21.93 30.16 8.32
CA HIS A 178 21.11 31.37 8.26
C HIS A 178 21.59 32.43 9.27
N GLN A 179 21.86 32.05 10.52
CA GLN A 179 22.39 32.98 11.53
C GLN A 179 23.75 33.57 11.12
N GLN A 180 24.66 32.77 10.56
CA GLN A 180 25.95 33.24 10.07
C GLN A 180 25.82 34.22 8.90
N LEU A 181 24.91 33.95 7.95
CA LEU A 181 24.64 34.84 6.82
C LEU A 181 24.06 36.18 7.28
N GLU A 182 23.10 36.16 8.20
CA GLU A 182 22.52 37.37 8.81
C GLU A 182 23.59 38.21 9.51
N HIS A 183 24.47 37.57 10.28
CA HIS A 183 25.57 38.25 10.96
C HIS A 183 26.52 38.89 9.93
N ARG A 184 26.94 38.17 8.88
CA ARG A 184 27.79 38.74 7.81
C ARG A 184 27.12 39.94 7.13
N HIS A 185 25.83 39.86 6.81
CA HIS A 185 25.10 40.97 6.20
C HIS A 185 25.06 42.22 7.08
N LYS A 186 24.91 42.04 8.41
CA LYS A 186 24.97 43.17 9.36
C LYS A 186 26.35 43.81 9.40
N PHE A 187 27.42 43.02 9.43
CA PHE A 187 28.80 43.53 9.43
C PHE A 187 29.15 44.27 8.13
N GLN A 188 28.69 43.77 6.98
CA GLN A 188 28.87 44.45 5.69
C GLN A 188 28.20 45.83 5.70
N LYS A 189 26.95 45.92 6.17
CA LYS A 189 26.23 47.20 6.28
C LYS A 189 26.93 48.22 7.19
N ILE A 190 27.52 47.76 8.30
CA ILE A 190 28.25 48.65 9.23
C ILE A 190 29.56 49.14 8.60
N SER A 191 30.30 48.25 7.95
CA SER A 191 31.55 48.62 7.26
C SER A 191 31.33 49.60 6.10
N ASP A 192 30.23 49.43 5.35
CA ASP A 192 29.85 50.36 4.29
C ASP A 192 29.43 51.74 4.85
N LEU A 193 28.79 51.78 6.02
CA LEU A 193 28.43 53.03 6.71
C LEU A 193 29.67 53.80 7.21
N GLU A 194 30.66 53.09 7.76
CA GLU A 194 31.91 53.67 8.25
C GLU A 194 32.78 54.22 7.11
N LYS A 195 32.76 53.59 5.93
CA LYS A 195 33.46 54.11 4.73
C LYS A 195 32.84 55.40 4.18
N VAL A 196 31.53 55.59 4.31
CA VAL A 196 30.86 56.84 3.88
C VAL A 196 31.14 57.98 4.86
N GLY A 197 31.46 57.70 6.13
CA GLY A 197 31.77 58.72 7.14
C GLY A 197 33.17 59.34 7.07
N VAL A 198 34.11 58.79 6.28
CA VAL A 198 35.54 59.20 6.29
C VAL A 198 35.96 60.00 5.03
N SER A 199 35.08 60.19 4.05
CA SER A 199 35.40 60.97 2.84
C SER A 199 34.48 62.17 2.67
N THR A 200 34.91 63.34 3.16
CA THR A 200 35.02 64.61 2.40
C THR A 200 35.33 65.76 3.36
N ASN A 201 36.61 66.11 3.51
CA ASN A 201 37.05 67.47 3.83
C ASN A 201 38.34 67.72 3.05
N GLY A 202 38.22 68.43 1.94
CA GLY A 202 39.34 68.90 1.12
C GLY A 202 38.87 70.11 0.31
N PRO A 203 39.38 71.32 0.56
CA PRO A 203 38.88 72.54 -0.07
C PRO A 203 39.36 72.65 -1.51
N GLN A 204 38.42 72.89 -2.45
CA GLN A 204 38.73 73.36 -3.79
C GLN A 204 39.11 74.84 -3.71
N ASN A 205 40.37 75.17 -4.01
CA ASN A 205 40.78 76.50 -4.45
C ASN A 205 41.26 76.38 -5.89
N SER A 206 40.52 77.00 -6.81
CA SER A 206 41.07 77.54 -8.06
C SER A 206 41.73 78.90 -7.76
N PRO A 207 42.68 79.40 -8.58
CA PRO A 207 42.28 80.18 -9.77
C PRO A 207 43.18 80.02 -11.01
N GLU A 208 42.73 80.71 -12.05
CA GLU A 208 43.08 80.70 -13.48
C GLU A 208 44.51 81.17 -13.88
N GLU A 209 44.83 80.83 -15.14
CA GLU A 209 45.45 81.66 -16.20
C GLU A 209 46.91 81.43 -16.69
N ASN A 210 46.98 81.31 -18.04
CA ASN A 210 48.02 81.74 -19.00
C ASN A 210 49.14 80.82 -19.53
N SER A 211 48.84 80.20 -20.69
CA SER A 211 49.43 80.47 -22.04
C SER A 211 50.81 79.92 -22.50
N LYS A 212 50.79 79.46 -23.77
CA LYS A 212 51.86 79.29 -24.82
C LYS A 212 52.70 78.00 -24.77
N THR A 213 52.55 77.06 -25.71
CA THR A 213 53.04 76.95 -27.12
C THR A 213 54.57 76.83 -27.24
N CYS A 214 55.05 75.70 -27.79
CA CYS A 214 55.99 75.65 -28.92
C CYS A 214 56.19 74.20 -29.44
N GLU A 215 56.25 74.10 -30.76
CA GLU A 215 56.54 72.94 -31.63
C GLU A 215 58.01 72.47 -31.53
N VAL A 216 58.28 71.20 -31.84
CA VAL A 216 58.95 70.71 -33.08
C VAL A 216 58.41 69.33 -33.41
#